data_AF-A0A8B5XIG6-F1
#
_entry.id   AF-A0A8B5XIG6-F1
#
_cell.length_a   1.000
_cell.length_b   1.000
_cell.length_c   1.000
_cell.angle_alpha   90.00
_cell.angle_beta   90.00
_cell.angle_gamma   90.00
#
_symmetry.space_group_name_H-M   'P 1'
#
loop_
_entity.id
_entity.type
_entity.pdbx_description
1 polymer ?
#
loop_
_entity_poly.entity_id
_entity_poly.type
_entity_poly.pdbx_seq_one_letter_code
_entity_poly.pdbx_strand_id
1 'polypeptide(L)'
;MMQVMLPYRTDWRSVMSMLDYVKGKGADRPTLEARLGTGESFRETLNTAEQLGMVEREESGEIRLTSSGQQIAYASTDAERRHELALALCRYAPYRVPFERALQESLRVIDGPSVEQTWQVNMRLGQPRNRVEEARTFFFRLADEAGLGAFRRGVRGQPTRLELVDRFHSLMPELLRETDGEPEVAEAPDPPISDSPPIGSAPSALTLSPPAGPAGVSMEIHVDMTDWDLDRIEAFLDMIGMRARPEQE
;
A
#
# COMPACT_ATOMS: atom_id res chain seq x y z
N MET A 1 -11.56 -4.00 5.95
CA MET A 1 -10.40 -3.09 6.00
C MET A 1 -9.60 -3.39 7.26
N MET A 2 -8.32 -3.74 7.12
CA MET A 2 -7.42 -3.83 8.28
C MET A 2 -7.24 -2.45 8.89
N GLN A 3 -7.32 -2.37 10.22
CA GLN A 3 -6.95 -1.16 10.94
C GLN A 3 -5.46 -0.90 10.72
N VAL A 4 -5.10 0.30 10.28
CA VAL A 4 -3.69 0.70 10.12
C VAL A 4 -3.02 0.68 11.50
N MET A 5 -2.06 -0.23 11.67
CA MET A 5 -1.33 -0.40 12.92
C MET A 5 0.15 -0.22 12.67
N LEU A 6 0.81 0.61 13.49
CA LEU A 6 2.24 0.87 13.33
C LEU A 6 3.00 -0.38 13.78
N PRO A 7 3.86 -0.96 12.94
CA PRO A 7 4.72 -2.07 13.35
C PRO A 7 5.58 -1.72 14.57
N TYR A 8 5.55 -2.57 15.61
CA TYR A 8 6.24 -2.39 16.88
C TYR A 8 6.61 -3.76 17.51
N ARG A 9 7.48 -3.78 18.52
CA ARG A 9 7.95 -5.00 19.22
C ARG A 9 8.44 -6.14 18.30
N THR A 10 9.01 -5.78 17.16
CA THR A 10 9.66 -6.71 16.24
C THR A 10 10.96 -6.12 15.70
N ASP A 11 11.67 -6.88 14.89
CA ASP A 11 12.90 -6.49 14.22
C ASP A 11 12.97 -7.09 12.81
N TRP A 12 13.80 -6.50 11.96
CA TRP A 12 13.91 -6.89 10.55
C TRP A 12 14.36 -8.35 10.37
N ARG A 13 15.20 -8.88 11.25
CA ARG A 13 15.67 -10.28 11.13
C ARG A 13 14.54 -11.26 11.41
N SER A 14 13.68 -10.93 12.36
CA SER A 14 12.47 -11.72 12.66
C SER A 14 11.50 -11.72 11.48
N VAL A 15 11.28 -10.55 10.86
CA VAL A 15 10.46 -10.45 9.63
C VAL A 15 11.08 -11.25 8.49
N MET A 16 12.39 -11.09 8.23
CA MET A 16 13.07 -11.83 7.17
C MET A 16 13.01 -13.35 7.39
N SER A 17 13.25 -13.80 8.62
CA SER A 17 13.14 -15.22 8.97
C SER A 17 11.74 -15.75 8.67
N MET A 18 10.69 -14.96 8.93
CA MET A 18 9.33 -15.32 8.56
C MET A 18 9.16 -15.42 7.05
N LEU A 19 9.62 -14.43 6.28
CA LEU A 19 9.53 -14.48 4.81
C LEU A 19 10.23 -15.73 4.25
N ASP A 20 11.39 -16.09 4.80
CA ASP A 20 12.13 -17.29 4.44
C ASP A 20 11.35 -18.58 4.70
N TYR A 21 10.61 -18.68 5.81
CA TYR A 21 9.77 -19.85 6.10
C TYR A 21 8.50 -19.92 5.25
N VAL A 22 8.00 -18.78 4.79
CA VAL A 22 6.78 -18.69 3.96
C VAL A 22 7.10 -18.88 2.46
N LYS A 23 8.39 -18.93 2.09
CA LYS A 23 8.81 -19.19 0.69
C LYS A 23 8.16 -20.43 0.10
N GLY A 24 7.78 -20.32 -1.16
CA GLY A 24 7.23 -21.41 -1.95
C GLY A 24 5.70 -21.37 -1.91
N LYS A 25 5.08 -22.38 -1.29
CA LYS A 25 3.62 -22.53 -1.29
C LYS A 25 2.90 -21.75 -0.17
N GLY A 26 3.65 -21.16 0.76
CA GLY A 26 3.11 -20.62 2.00
C GLY A 26 3.32 -21.56 3.17
N ALA A 27 2.83 -21.13 4.34
CA ALA A 27 2.83 -21.93 5.55
C ALA A 27 1.57 -21.63 6.38
N ASP A 28 1.05 -22.65 7.05
CA ASP A 28 0.00 -22.43 8.04
C ASP A 28 0.57 -21.80 9.32
N ARG A 29 -0.31 -21.14 10.07
CA ARG A 29 0.08 -20.47 11.31
C ARG A 29 0.72 -21.42 12.35
N PRO A 30 0.20 -22.62 12.61
CA PRO A 30 0.84 -23.56 13.54
C PRO A 30 2.28 -23.92 13.14
N THR A 31 2.55 -24.09 11.85
CA THR A 31 3.91 -24.36 11.35
C THR A 31 4.84 -23.18 11.60
N LEU A 32 4.38 -21.95 11.35
CA LEU A 32 5.18 -20.77 11.63
C LEU A 32 5.43 -20.57 13.12
N GLU A 33 4.42 -20.78 13.97
CA GLU A 33 4.55 -20.73 15.43
C GLU A 33 5.55 -21.77 15.97
N ALA A 34 5.56 -22.97 15.39
CA ALA A 34 6.53 -24.00 15.75
C ALA A 34 7.98 -23.65 15.39
N ARG A 35 8.20 -22.79 14.38
CA ARG A 35 9.52 -22.40 13.88
C ARG A 35 10.04 -21.10 14.46
N LEU A 36 9.17 -20.10 14.56
CA LEU A 36 9.50 -18.73 14.99
C LEU A 36 9.18 -18.48 16.47
N GLY A 37 8.55 -19.44 17.13
CA GLY A 37 8.04 -19.32 18.48
C GLY A 37 6.60 -18.83 18.53
N THR A 38 6.01 -18.87 19.73
CA THR A 38 4.61 -18.52 19.98
C THR A 38 4.48 -17.19 20.71
N GLY A 39 3.26 -16.67 20.77
CA GLY A 39 2.90 -15.55 21.61
C GLY A 39 3.05 -14.19 20.93
N GLU A 40 3.32 -13.16 21.74
CA GLU A 40 3.24 -11.76 21.30
C GLU A 40 4.26 -11.42 20.21
N SER A 41 5.51 -11.87 20.35
CA SER A 41 6.58 -11.58 19.39
C SER A 41 6.26 -12.09 17.98
N PHE A 42 5.73 -13.32 17.88
CA PHE A 42 5.29 -13.89 16.61
C PHE A 42 4.12 -13.09 16.04
N ARG A 43 3.10 -12.80 16.86
CA ARG A 43 1.91 -12.04 16.43
C ARG A 43 2.29 -10.67 15.88
N GLU A 44 3.19 -9.94 16.53
CA GLU A 44 3.61 -8.61 16.05
C GLU A 44 4.51 -8.68 14.82
N THR A 45 5.32 -9.73 14.67
CA THR A 45 6.10 -9.95 13.44
C THR A 45 5.20 -10.28 12.26
N LEU A 46 4.19 -11.15 12.45
CA LEU A 46 3.20 -11.46 11.41
C LEU A 46 2.41 -10.22 11.01
N ASN A 47 1.87 -9.51 11.99
CA ASN A 47 1.14 -8.26 11.75
C ASN A 47 2.02 -7.23 11.02
N THR A 48 3.31 -7.14 11.36
CA THR A 48 4.25 -6.27 10.65
C THR A 48 4.40 -6.66 9.19
N ALA A 49 4.60 -7.95 8.90
CA ALA A 49 4.70 -8.44 7.53
C ALA A 49 3.41 -8.21 6.73
N GLU A 50 2.24 -8.37 7.37
CA GLU A 50 0.93 -8.08 6.76
C GLU A 50 0.76 -6.57 6.48
N GLN A 51 1.09 -5.70 7.46
CA GLN A 51 0.96 -4.23 7.31
C GLN A 51 1.91 -3.65 6.26
N LEU A 52 3.11 -4.22 6.11
CA LEU A 52 4.06 -3.84 5.07
C LEU A 52 3.74 -4.49 3.70
N GLY A 53 2.64 -5.23 3.62
CA GLY A 53 2.19 -5.88 2.38
C GLY A 53 3.18 -6.92 1.86
N MET A 54 3.93 -7.57 2.75
CA MET A 54 4.90 -8.63 2.40
C MET A 54 4.25 -10.01 2.45
N VAL A 55 3.24 -10.19 3.30
CA VAL A 55 2.46 -11.42 3.38
C VAL A 55 0.98 -11.11 3.42
N GLU A 56 0.20 -12.08 3.00
CA GLU A 56 -1.25 -12.07 3.10
C GLU A 56 -1.74 -13.39 3.70
N ARG A 57 -2.94 -13.35 4.27
CA ARG A 57 -3.61 -14.54 4.79
C ARG A 57 -4.75 -14.91 3.87
N GLU A 58 -4.71 -16.12 3.33
CA GLU A 58 -5.80 -16.67 2.54
C GLU A 58 -6.99 -17.07 3.44
N GLU A 59 -8.16 -17.25 2.83
CA GLU A 59 -9.37 -17.72 3.53
C GLU A 59 -9.17 -19.08 4.22
N SER A 60 -8.27 -19.91 3.68
CA SER A 60 -7.86 -21.20 4.24
C SER A 60 -7.09 -21.06 5.57
N GLY A 61 -6.62 -19.86 5.91
CA GLY A 61 -5.74 -19.59 7.04
C GLY A 61 -4.26 -19.79 6.74
N GLU A 62 -3.92 -20.13 5.49
CA GLU A 62 -2.53 -20.17 5.01
C GLU A 62 -1.98 -18.76 4.86
N ILE A 63 -0.72 -18.57 5.25
CA ILE A 63 0.01 -17.31 5.08
C ILE A 63 0.91 -17.47 3.86
N ARG A 64 0.84 -16.52 2.92
CA ARG A 64 1.59 -16.53 1.66
C ARG A 64 2.32 -15.21 1.42
N LEU A 65 3.40 -15.27 0.66
CA LEU A 65 4.11 -14.08 0.21
C LEU A 65 3.31 -13.37 -0.89
N THR A 66 3.08 -12.07 -0.72
CA THR A 66 2.60 -11.19 -1.80
C THR A 66 3.70 -11.01 -2.86
N SER A 67 3.41 -10.34 -3.99
CA SER A 67 4.44 -9.98 -4.98
C SER A 67 5.61 -9.23 -4.36
N SER A 68 5.32 -8.22 -3.52
CA SER A 68 6.32 -7.46 -2.74
C SER A 68 7.14 -8.37 -1.80
N GLY A 69 6.47 -9.27 -1.08
CA GLY A 69 7.14 -10.23 -0.22
C GLY A 69 8.05 -11.19 -0.98
N GLN A 70 7.64 -11.64 -2.16
CA GLN A 70 8.43 -12.52 -3.02
C GLN A 70 9.68 -11.81 -3.53
N GLN A 71 9.56 -10.56 -4.01
CA GLN A 71 10.68 -9.76 -4.47
C GLN A 71 11.75 -9.60 -3.37
N ILE A 72 11.32 -9.31 -2.13
CA ILE A 72 12.22 -9.21 -0.98
C ILE A 72 12.85 -10.56 -0.62
N ALA A 73 12.04 -11.61 -0.52
CA ALA A 73 12.46 -12.92 -0.04
C ALA A 73 13.43 -13.61 -1.03
N TYR A 74 13.19 -13.45 -2.33
CA TYR A 74 13.98 -14.06 -3.40
C TYR A 74 15.04 -13.15 -4.02
N ALA A 75 15.24 -11.95 -3.47
CA ALA A 75 16.30 -11.04 -3.91
C ALA A 75 17.66 -11.75 -3.97
N SER A 76 18.32 -11.67 -5.13
CA SER A 76 19.59 -12.36 -5.38
C SER A 76 20.77 -11.58 -4.80
N THR A 77 20.61 -10.27 -4.63
CA THR A 77 21.63 -9.39 -4.05
C THR A 77 21.08 -8.60 -2.86
N ASP A 78 22.00 -8.14 -2.00
CA ASP A 78 21.65 -7.22 -0.92
C ASP A 78 21.10 -5.89 -1.47
N ALA A 79 21.63 -5.41 -2.61
CA ALA A 79 21.15 -4.18 -3.24
C ALA A 79 19.70 -4.29 -3.72
N GLU A 80 19.35 -5.38 -4.40
CA GLU A 80 17.96 -5.68 -4.81
C GLU A 80 17.05 -5.74 -3.59
N ARG A 81 17.43 -6.48 -2.55
CA ARG A 81 16.64 -6.58 -1.33
C ARG A 81 16.39 -5.22 -0.69
N ARG A 82 17.41 -4.36 -0.64
CA ARG A 82 17.29 -3.00 -0.08
C ARG A 82 16.34 -2.15 -0.89
N HIS A 83 16.40 -2.23 -2.22
CA HIS A 83 15.49 -1.55 -3.13
C HIS A 83 14.04 -1.98 -2.88
N GLU A 84 13.78 -3.29 -2.87
CA GLU A 84 12.44 -3.83 -2.64
C GLU A 84 11.90 -3.51 -1.25
N LEU A 85 12.77 -3.51 -0.23
CA LEU A 85 12.40 -3.05 1.11
C LEU A 85 12.04 -1.56 1.09
N ALA A 86 12.80 -0.71 0.38
CA ALA A 86 12.48 0.71 0.25
C ALA A 86 11.11 0.94 -0.39
N LEU A 87 10.77 0.19 -1.45
CA LEU A 87 9.44 0.21 -2.06
C LEU A 87 8.35 -0.20 -1.07
N ALA A 88 8.55 -1.27 -0.29
CA ALA A 88 7.59 -1.68 0.73
C ALA A 88 7.36 -0.58 1.80
N LEU A 89 8.41 0.15 2.21
CA LEU A 89 8.26 1.30 3.11
C LEU A 89 7.47 2.45 2.47
N CYS A 90 7.65 2.68 1.16
CA CYS A 90 6.91 3.69 0.41
C CYS A 90 5.45 3.31 0.17
N ARG A 91 5.11 2.02 0.06
CA ARG A 91 3.72 1.54 -0.06
C ARG A 91 2.94 1.72 1.25
N TYR A 92 3.60 1.57 2.39
CA TYR A 92 2.96 1.73 3.70
C TYR A 92 2.87 3.20 4.12
N ALA A 93 1.68 3.80 4.00
CA ALA A 93 1.47 5.23 4.19
C ALA A 93 2.09 5.83 5.47
N PRO A 94 2.01 5.21 6.66
CA PRO A 94 2.67 5.76 7.84
C PRO A 94 4.19 5.89 7.72
N TYR A 95 4.85 5.09 6.90
CA TYR A 95 6.29 5.19 6.64
C TYR A 95 6.60 6.10 5.45
N ARG A 96 5.73 6.12 4.44
CA ARG A 96 5.80 7.03 3.29
C ARG A 96 5.76 8.50 3.69
N VAL A 97 4.80 8.92 4.51
CA VAL A 97 4.54 10.35 4.81
C VAL A 97 5.75 11.07 5.42
N PRO A 98 6.50 10.50 6.40
CA PRO A 98 7.75 11.11 6.86
C PRO A 98 8.79 11.35 5.75
N PHE A 99 8.90 10.44 4.77
CA PHE A 99 9.82 10.60 3.65
C PHE A 99 9.36 11.66 2.66
N GLU A 100 8.06 11.71 2.34
CA GLU A 100 7.49 12.76 1.48
C GLU A 100 7.70 14.13 2.08
N ARG A 101 7.48 14.28 3.39
CA ARG A 101 7.73 15.52 4.11
C ARG A 101 9.21 15.90 4.04
N ALA A 102 10.12 14.94 4.26
CA ALA A 102 11.55 15.19 4.15
C ALA A 102 11.96 15.65 2.75
N LEU A 103 11.35 15.09 1.71
CA LEU A 103 11.55 15.51 0.33
C LEU A 103 11.03 16.94 0.09
N GLN A 104 9.80 17.24 0.52
CA GLN A 104 9.16 18.54 0.35
C GLN A 104 9.91 19.66 1.07
N GLU A 105 10.38 19.40 2.30
CA GLU A 105 11.09 20.37 3.14
C GLU A 105 12.62 20.35 2.89
N SER A 106 13.09 19.54 1.95
CA SER A 106 14.53 19.34 1.65
C SER A 106 15.37 19.00 2.90
N LEU A 107 14.83 18.17 3.79
CA LEU A 107 15.47 17.79 5.05
C LEU A 107 16.64 16.84 4.78
N ARG A 108 17.69 16.96 5.60
CA ARG A 108 18.78 15.96 5.65
C ARG A 108 18.65 14.98 6.82
N VAL A 109 17.74 15.29 7.74
CA VAL A 109 17.54 14.53 8.98
C VAL A 109 16.05 14.45 9.25
N ILE A 110 15.57 13.25 9.56
CA ILE A 110 14.23 13.02 10.11
C ILE A 110 14.40 12.69 11.59
N ASP A 111 13.90 13.55 12.48
CA ASP A 111 14.00 13.31 13.92
C ASP A 111 12.77 12.55 14.46
N GLY A 112 12.94 11.89 15.60
CA GLY A 112 11.89 11.12 16.23
C GLY A 112 10.63 11.90 16.57
N PRO A 113 10.73 13.05 17.27
CA PRO A 113 9.57 13.90 17.56
C PRO A 113 8.74 14.26 16.32
N SER A 114 9.39 14.55 15.19
CA SER A 114 8.70 14.88 13.94
C SER A 114 7.90 13.70 13.38
N VAL A 115 8.43 12.48 13.44
CA VAL A 115 7.74 11.24 13.04
C VAL A 115 6.54 10.96 13.95
N GLU A 116 6.73 11.07 15.26
CA GLU A 116 5.65 10.87 16.24
C GLU A 116 4.52 11.88 16.05
N GLN A 117 4.87 13.16 15.79
CA GLN A 117 3.90 14.19 15.45
C GLN A 117 3.14 13.85 14.16
N THR A 118 3.84 13.40 13.11
CA THR A 118 3.20 12.95 11.87
C THR A 118 2.17 11.86 12.16
N TRP A 119 2.52 10.83 12.92
CA TRP A 119 1.61 9.71 13.19
C TRP A 119 0.44 10.06 14.12
N GLN A 120 0.69 10.84 15.16
CA GLN A 120 -0.31 11.14 16.18
C GLN A 120 -1.21 12.32 15.82
N VAL A 121 -0.64 13.37 15.22
CA VAL A 121 -1.35 14.63 14.94
C VAL A 121 -1.86 14.63 13.51
N ASN A 122 -0.97 14.39 12.54
CA ASN A 122 -1.33 14.55 11.12
C ASN A 122 -2.17 13.35 10.64
N MET A 123 -1.78 12.13 11.01
CA MET A 123 -2.45 10.89 10.61
C MET A 123 -3.47 10.37 11.62
N ARG A 124 -3.44 10.87 12.86
CA ARG A 124 -4.37 10.51 13.94
C ARG A 124 -4.51 8.99 14.17
N LEU A 125 -3.38 8.26 14.12
CA LEU A 125 -3.39 6.79 14.23
C LEU A 125 -3.85 6.27 15.61
N GLY A 126 -4.01 7.13 16.62
CA GLY A 126 -4.66 6.79 17.90
C GLY A 126 -3.93 5.76 18.76
N GLN A 127 -2.67 5.44 18.44
CA GLN A 127 -1.90 4.43 19.16
C GLN A 127 -1.25 5.01 20.44
N PRO A 128 -1.16 4.21 21.52
CA PRO A 128 -0.49 4.61 22.75
C PRO A 128 0.96 5.07 22.54
N ARG A 129 1.40 6.07 23.33
CA ARG A 129 2.72 6.69 23.21
C ARG A 129 3.89 5.69 23.24
N ASN A 130 3.84 4.69 24.12
CA ASN A 130 4.88 3.66 24.20
C ASN A 130 5.01 2.88 22.89
N ARG A 131 3.89 2.50 22.26
CA ARG A 131 3.90 1.79 20.96
C ARG A 131 4.44 2.67 19.85
N VAL A 132 4.09 3.95 19.86
CA VAL A 132 4.57 4.95 18.90
C VAL A 132 6.09 5.13 18.99
N GLU A 133 6.65 5.23 20.19
CA GLU A 133 8.10 5.37 20.40
C GLU A 133 8.89 4.13 19.93
N GLU A 134 8.34 2.93 20.17
CA GLU A 134 8.89 1.66 19.68
C GLU A 134 8.77 1.56 18.16
N ALA A 135 7.60 1.86 17.60
CA ALA A 135 7.37 1.85 16.16
C ALA A 135 8.27 2.83 15.41
N ARG A 136 8.53 4.01 15.98
CA ARG A 136 9.48 4.99 15.44
C ARG A 136 10.87 4.39 15.36
N THR A 137 11.28 3.70 16.42
CA THR A 137 12.60 3.06 16.47
C THR A 137 12.69 1.97 15.40
N PHE A 138 11.63 1.20 15.21
CA PHE A 138 11.56 0.16 14.19
C PHE A 138 11.56 0.75 12.76
N PHE A 139 10.78 1.81 12.51
CA PHE A 139 10.79 2.57 11.25
C PHE A 139 12.20 3.03 10.87
N PHE A 140 12.92 3.67 11.80
CA PHE A 140 14.29 4.13 11.50
C PHE A 140 15.26 2.99 11.24
N ARG A 141 15.12 1.86 11.94
CA ARG A 141 15.93 0.66 11.65
C ARG A 141 15.62 0.10 10.27
N LEU A 142 14.35 0.00 9.89
CA LEU A 142 13.98 -0.46 8.55
C LEU A 142 14.47 0.50 7.46
N ALA A 143 14.39 1.81 7.68
CA ALA A 143 14.91 2.80 6.75
C ALA A 143 16.43 2.71 6.57
N ASP A 144 17.16 2.38 7.64
CA ASP A 144 18.60 2.09 7.60
C ASP A 144 18.89 0.80 6.83
N GLU A 145 18.17 -0.28 7.15
CA GLU A 145 18.27 -1.56 6.43
C GLU A 145 17.95 -1.40 4.94
N ALA A 146 16.98 -0.54 4.56
CA ALA A 146 16.63 -0.20 3.18
C ALA A 146 17.65 0.72 2.50
N GLY A 147 18.64 1.24 3.23
CA GLY A 147 19.68 2.14 2.69
C GLY A 147 19.19 3.56 2.40
N LEU A 148 18.09 4.00 3.02
CA LEU A 148 17.53 5.35 2.88
C LEU A 148 18.23 6.38 3.79
N GLY A 149 18.94 5.91 4.81
CA GLY A 149 19.68 6.75 5.74
C GLY A 149 20.47 5.92 6.75
N ALA A 150 21.09 6.58 7.72
CA ALA A 150 21.76 5.96 8.85
C ALA A 150 20.98 6.22 10.14
N PHE A 151 20.58 5.16 10.84
CA PHE A 151 19.87 5.29 12.10
C PHE A 151 20.82 5.72 13.22
N ARG A 152 20.48 6.82 13.90
CA ARG A 152 21.20 7.31 15.08
C ARG A 152 20.30 7.29 16.30
N ARG A 153 20.69 6.48 17.28
CA ARG A 153 20.05 6.50 18.60
C ARG A 153 20.39 7.80 19.34
N GLY A 154 19.39 8.45 19.92
CA GLY A 154 19.58 9.67 20.69
C GLY A 154 20.49 9.46 21.90
N VAL A 155 21.46 10.37 22.08
CA VAL A 155 22.38 10.42 23.22
C VAL A 155 22.60 11.88 23.65
N ARG A 156 22.82 12.13 24.95
CA ARG A 156 23.15 13.47 25.49
C ARG A 156 22.20 14.59 25.04
N GLY A 157 20.90 14.34 25.07
CA GLY A 157 19.86 15.32 24.71
C GLY A 157 19.60 15.45 23.20
N GLN A 158 20.34 14.75 22.35
CA GLN A 158 20.01 14.65 20.92
C GLN A 158 18.86 13.66 20.72
N PRO A 159 17.84 13.99 19.91
CA PRO A 159 16.78 13.06 19.60
C PRO A 159 17.31 11.88 18.77
N THR A 160 16.63 10.75 18.91
CA THR A 160 16.76 9.64 17.96
C THR A 160 16.37 10.13 16.57
N ARG A 161 17.15 9.81 15.55
CA ARG A 161 16.99 10.38 14.21
C ARG A 161 17.47 9.44 13.10
N LEU A 162 17.06 9.71 11.88
CA LEU A 162 17.58 9.13 10.65
C LEU A 162 18.35 10.21 9.88
N GLU A 163 19.64 10.00 9.66
CA GLU A 163 20.46 10.85 8.81
C GLU A 163 20.32 10.35 7.36
N LEU A 164 19.67 11.13 6.50
CA LEU A 164 19.34 10.70 5.14
C LEU A 164 20.60 10.61 4.28
N VAL A 165 20.62 9.65 3.34
CA VAL A 165 21.73 9.54 2.38
C VAL A 165 21.82 10.78 1.49
N ASP A 166 23.01 11.14 1.03
CA ASP A 166 23.21 12.35 0.20
C ASP A 166 22.33 12.34 -1.06
N ARG A 167 22.12 11.16 -1.64
CA ARG A 167 21.27 10.94 -2.83
C ARG A 167 19.77 10.85 -2.52
N PHE A 168 19.32 11.10 -1.29
CA PHE A 168 17.92 10.91 -0.89
C PHE A 168 16.95 11.68 -1.79
N HIS A 169 17.27 12.95 -2.10
CA HIS A 169 16.40 13.82 -2.88
C HIS A 169 16.30 13.44 -4.36
N SER A 170 17.27 12.69 -4.89
CA SER A 170 17.18 12.11 -6.24
C SER A 170 16.56 10.72 -6.23
N LEU A 171 16.83 9.92 -5.19
CA LEU A 171 16.32 8.55 -5.03
C LEU A 171 14.82 8.49 -4.71
N MET A 172 14.35 9.32 -3.76
CA MET A 172 12.99 9.22 -3.24
C MET A 172 11.90 9.47 -4.31
N PRO A 173 12.03 10.45 -5.23
CA PRO A 173 11.07 10.61 -6.32
C PRO A 173 10.96 9.39 -7.24
N GLU A 174 12.06 8.66 -7.46
CA GLU A 174 12.07 7.44 -8.27
C GLU A 174 11.28 6.32 -7.58
N LEU A 175 11.57 6.09 -6.29
CA LEU A 175 10.84 5.10 -5.46
C LEU A 175 9.34 5.41 -5.37
N LEU A 176 8.96 6.68 -5.19
CA LEU A 176 7.56 7.10 -5.15
C LEU A 176 6.88 6.88 -6.49
N ARG A 177 7.53 7.21 -7.62
CA ARG A 177 6.97 6.95 -8.95
C ARG A 177 6.80 5.46 -9.22
N GLU A 178 7.74 4.62 -8.80
CA GLU A 178 7.65 3.17 -8.94
C GLU A 178 6.51 2.60 -8.09
N THR A 179 6.36 3.10 -6.87
CA THR A 179 5.27 2.73 -5.95
C THR A 179 3.90 3.15 -6.46
N ASP A 180 3.79 4.37 -7.01
CA ASP A 180 2.53 4.90 -7.56
C ASP A 180 2.23 4.35 -8.97
N GLY A 181 3.25 3.80 -9.63
CA GLY A 181 3.25 3.36 -11.02
C GLY A 181 3.19 1.85 -11.21
N GLU A 182 2.94 1.06 -10.16
CA GLU A 182 2.50 -0.33 -10.33
C GLU A 182 1.05 -0.33 -10.86
N PRO A 183 0.82 -0.62 -12.17
CA PRO A 183 -0.49 -1.08 -12.57
C PRO A 183 -0.70 -2.44 -11.91
N GLU A 184 -1.85 -2.59 -11.25
CA GLU A 184 -2.51 -3.88 -11.10
C GLU A 184 -2.36 -4.63 -12.43
N VAL A 185 -1.74 -5.81 -12.39
CA VAL A 185 -1.48 -6.63 -13.57
C VAL A 185 -2.80 -6.80 -14.30
N ALA A 186 -2.98 -6.03 -15.37
CA ALA A 186 -3.98 -6.30 -16.37
C ALA A 186 -3.72 -7.73 -16.82
N GLU A 187 -4.64 -8.64 -16.49
CA GLU A 187 -4.71 -9.96 -17.09
C GLU A 187 -4.44 -9.79 -18.59
N ALA A 188 -3.33 -10.40 -19.04
CA ALA A 188 -3.01 -10.43 -20.45
C ALA A 188 -4.22 -11.02 -21.18
N PRO A 189 -4.81 -10.31 -22.17
CA PRO A 189 -5.85 -10.93 -22.98
C PRO A 189 -5.21 -12.09 -23.73
N ASP A 190 -5.84 -13.26 -23.62
CA ASP A 190 -5.50 -14.47 -24.39
C ASP A 190 -5.25 -14.12 -25.87
N PRO A 191 -4.29 -14.79 -26.54
CA PRO A 191 -4.00 -14.52 -27.95
C PRO A 191 -5.24 -14.81 -28.81
N PRO A 192 -5.52 -13.99 -29.84
CA PRO A 192 -6.74 -14.13 -30.63
C PRO A 192 -6.67 -15.39 -31.48
N ILE A 193 -7.61 -16.31 -31.26
CA ILE A 193 -7.95 -17.33 -32.25
C ILE A 193 -8.64 -16.60 -33.40
N SER A 194 -7.90 -16.47 -34.50
CA SER A 194 -8.38 -16.01 -35.78
C SER A 194 -9.34 -17.03 -36.36
N ASP A 195 -10.62 -16.69 -36.48
CA ASP A 195 -11.46 -17.07 -37.61
C ASP A 195 -12.68 -16.14 -37.67
N SER A 196 -13.03 -15.71 -38.87
CA SER A 196 -14.19 -14.89 -39.24
C SER A 196 -14.76 -15.47 -40.55
N PRO A 197 -16.01 -15.16 -40.97
CA PRO A 197 -17.24 -14.70 -40.30
C PRO A 197 -18.43 -15.63 -40.74
N PRO A 198 -19.77 -15.32 -40.74
CA PRO A 198 -20.43 -14.02 -40.60
C PRO A 198 -21.83 -13.93 -39.91
N ILE A 199 -22.34 -12.70 -39.88
CA ILE A 199 -23.74 -12.23 -39.74
C ILE A 199 -24.29 -12.07 -38.31
N GLY A 200 -24.66 -10.82 -37.98
CA GLY A 200 -25.88 -10.58 -37.20
C GLY A 200 -25.77 -9.52 -36.10
N SER A 201 -26.31 -8.34 -36.39
CA SER A 201 -26.97 -7.44 -35.43
C SER A 201 -26.12 -6.73 -34.38
N ALA A 202 -25.82 -5.46 -34.68
CA ALA A 202 -25.50 -4.44 -33.69
C ALA A 202 -26.71 -4.13 -32.79
N PRO A 203 -26.47 -3.71 -31.53
CA PRO A 203 -27.30 -2.70 -30.90
C PRO A 203 -26.50 -1.41 -30.70
N SER A 204 -27.16 -0.32 -31.07
CA SER A 204 -26.72 1.07 -31.07
C SER A 204 -26.33 1.58 -29.68
N ALA A 205 -25.17 2.22 -29.57
CA ALA A 205 -24.84 3.10 -28.46
C ALA A 205 -25.63 4.42 -28.60
N LEU A 206 -26.46 4.74 -27.61
CA LEU A 206 -27.11 6.04 -27.49
C LEU A 206 -26.11 7.03 -26.90
N THR A 207 -25.67 8.00 -27.70
CA THR A 207 -24.90 9.16 -27.23
C THR A 207 -25.87 10.32 -27.05
N LEU A 208 -26.05 10.81 -25.82
CA LEU A 208 -26.84 11.99 -25.50
C LEU A 208 -25.90 13.10 -25.01
N SER A 209 -25.77 14.16 -25.82
CA SER A 209 -25.06 15.39 -25.44
C SER A 209 -26.06 16.55 -25.29
N PRO A 210 -26.17 17.20 -24.12
CA PRO A 210 -26.84 18.49 -23.97
C PRO A 210 -25.88 19.68 -24.09
N PRO A 211 -26.41 20.91 -24.33
CA PRO A 211 -25.65 22.01 -24.91
C PRO A 211 -24.83 22.80 -23.88
N ALA A 212 -23.77 23.43 -24.41
CA ALA A 212 -22.78 24.20 -23.69
C ALA A 212 -23.36 25.44 -22.97
N GLY A 213 -23.06 25.53 -21.66
CA GLY A 213 -23.20 26.69 -20.78
C GLY A 213 -22.10 26.64 -19.69
N PRO A 214 -21.70 27.76 -19.09
CA PRO A 214 -20.31 27.95 -18.64
C PRO A 214 -20.00 27.30 -17.29
N ALA A 215 -18.81 26.68 -17.22
CA ALA A 215 -18.16 26.09 -16.05
C ALA A 215 -18.95 25.00 -15.30
N GLY A 216 -19.32 23.94 -16.04
CA GLY A 216 -19.83 22.69 -15.45
C GLY A 216 -18.71 21.66 -15.32
N VAL A 217 -18.55 21.08 -14.13
CA VAL A 217 -17.70 19.90 -13.90
C VAL A 217 -18.23 18.75 -14.75
N SER A 218 -17.42 18.24 -15.68
CA SER A 218 -17.74 17.02 -16.43
C SER A 218 -17.28 15.80 -15.63
N MET A 219 -18.21 14.91 -15.30
CA MET A 219 -17.93 13.63 -14.64
C MET A 219 -18.33 12.50 -15.59
N GLU A 220 -17.38 11.62 -15.90
CA GLU A 220 -17.60 10.41 -16.70
C GLU A 220 -17.74 9.22 -15.74
N ILE A 221 -18.84 8.47 -15.85
CA ILE A 221 -19.16 7.34 -14.99
C ILE A 221 -19.34 6.12 -15.88
N HIS A 222 -18.44 5.15 -15.76
CA HIS A 222 -18.59 3.83 -16.40
C HIS A 222 -19.35 2.91 -15.45
N VAL A 223 -20.48 2.39 -15.93
CA VAL A 223 -21.34 1.47 -15.18
C VAL A 223 -21.45 0.18 -15.97
N ASP A 224 -21.06 -0.94 -15.34
CA ASP A 224 -21.31 -2.28 -15.86
C ASP A 224 -22.79 -2.64 -15.66
N MET A 225 -23.49 -2.92 -16.74
CA MET A 225 -24.94 -3.17 -16.79
C MET A 225 -25.32 -4.65 -16.63
N THR A 226 -24.34 -5.54 -16.43
CA THR A 226 -24.55 -7.00 -16.50
C THR A 226 -25.56 -7.53 -15.47
N ASP A 227 -25.74 -6.83 -14.33
CA ASP A 227 -26.62 -7.23 -13.21
C ASP A 227 -27.64 -6.13 -12.81
N TRP A 228 -28.02 -5.28 -13.76
CA TRP A 228 -28.94 -4.15 -13.52
C TRP A 228 -30.39 -4.53 -13.84
N ASP A 229 -31.27 -4.39 -12.84
CA ASP A 229 -32.71 -4.39 -13.01
C ASP A 229 -33.24 -2.95 -13.15
N LEU A 230 -34.49 -2.80 -13.60
CA LEU A 230 -35.11 -1.49 -13.83
C LEU A 230 -35.15 -0.63 -12.56
N ASP A 231 -35.36 -1.24 -11.39
CA ASP A 231 -35.43 -0.53 -10.12
C ASP A 231 -34.07 0.07 -9.73
N ARG A 232 -32.95 -0.64 -9.99
CA ARG A 232 -31.59 -0.14 -9.78
C ARG A 232 -31.22 0.97 -10.77
N ILE A 233 -31.64 0.85 -12.02
CA ILE A 233 -31.45 1.90 -13.04
C ILE A 233 -32.16 3.17 -12.59
N GLU A 234 -33.41 3.07 -12.15
CA GLU A 234 -34.20 4.23 -11.67
C GLU A 234 -33.57 4.88 -10.44
N ALA A 235 -33.15 4.08 -9.45
CA ALA A 235 -32.50 4.57 -8.24
C ALA A 235 -31.18 5.30 -8.55
N PHE A 236 -30.40 4.79 -9.51
CA PHE A 236 -29.17 5.43 -9.96
C PHE A 236 -29.42 6.76 -10.68
N LEU A 237 -30.41 6.80 -11.59
CA LEU A 237 -30.79 8.01 -12.30
C LEU A 237 -31.35 9.10 -11.36
N ASP A 238 -32.08 8.70 -10.33
CA ASP A 238 -32.51 9.59 -9.24
C ASP A 238 -31.30 10.12 -8.44
N MET A 239 -30.33 9.26 -8.12
CA MET A 239 -29.12 9.63 -7.39
C MET A 239 -28.26 10.66 -8.13
N ILE A 240 -28.14 10.55 -9.46
CA ILE A 240 -27.38 11.50 -10.28
C ILE A 240 -28.23 12.70 -10.76
N GLY A 241 -29.45 12.83 -10.25
CA GLY A 241 -30.31 14.00 -10.48
C GLY A 241 -30.86 14.12 -11.91
N MET A 242 -30.92 13.02 -12.67
CA MET A 242 -31.31 13.02 -14.08
C MET A 242 -32.80 12.71 -14.32
N ARG A 243 -33.61 12.51 -13.28
CA ARG A 243 -35.05 12.35 -13.48
C ARG A 243 -35.69 13.69 -13.82
N ALA A 244 -36.17 13.81 -15.06
CA ALA A 244 -37.05 14.88 -15.47
C ALA A 244 -38.31 14.84 -14.59
N ARG A 245 -38.54 15.93 -13.86
CA ARG A 245 -39.77 16.17 -13.11
C ARG A 245 -40.94 16.07 -14.11
N PRO A 246 -41.93 15.19 -13.92
CA PRO A 246 -43.13 15.25 -14.75
C PRO A 246 -43.80 16.60 -14.46
N GLU A 247 -43.97 17.40 -15.50
CA GLU A 247 -44.83 18.57 -15.47
C GLU A 247 -46.24 18.10 -15.09
N GLN A 248 -46.83 18.83 -14.15
CA GLN A 248 -48.20 18.61 -13.68
C GLN A 248 -49.17 19.00 -14.80
N GLU A 249 -50.08 18.08 -15.16
CA GLU A 249 -51.47 18.39 -15.52
C GLU A 249 -52.37 17.19 -15.16
#